data_AF-A0A7I8F1U0-F1
#
_entry.id   AF-A0A7I8F1U0-F1
#
_cell.length_a   1.000
_cell.length_b   1.000
_cell.length_c   1.000
_cell.angle_alpha   90.00
_cell.angle_beta   90.00
_cell.angle_gamma   90.00
#
_symmetry.space_group_name_H-M   'P 1'
#
loop_
_entity.id
_entity.type
_entity.pdbx_description
1 polymer ?
#
loop_
_entity_poly.entity_id
_entity_poly.type
_entity_poly.pdbx_seq_one_letter_code
_entity_poly.pdbx_strand_id
1 'polypeptide(L)'
;MATFPTITQSGGTQLWINSGGNITNHEVFAFTLTGAPPNVGALISDVTVFQNTNSVANQTSYEIKLTVLDQSLNPSTETITGNFESNGV
;
A
#
# COMPACT_ATOMS: atom_id res chain seq x y z
N MET A 1 0.60 2.29 -15.54
CA MET A 1 1.39 2.45 -14.31
C MET A 1 0.83 3.64 -13.54
N ALA A 2 0.36 3.40 -12.32
CA ALA A 2 -0.04 4.45 -11.39
C ALA A 2 0.88 4.38 -10.16
N THR A 3 1.38 5.53 -9.73
CA THR A 3 2.10 5.68 -8.45
C THR A 3 1.21 6.49 -7.53
N PHE A 4 0.97 5.96 -6.34
CA PHE A 4 0.14 6.62 -5.34
C PHE A 4 0.97 7.58 -4.48
N PRO A 5 0.32 8.54 -3.79
CA PRO A 5 1.03 9.45 -2.91
C PRO A 5 1.92 8.72 -1.91
N THR A 6 3.04 9.35 -1.55
CA THR A 6 3.90 8.84 -0.49
C THR A 6 3.16 8.74 0.83
N ILE A 7 3.26 7.58 1.46
CA ILE A 7 2.70 7.32 2.77
C ILE A 7 3.83 7.22 3.80
N THR A 8 3.54 7.71 5.00
CA THR A 8 4.38 7.52 6.18
C THR A 8 3.52 6.83 7.23
N GLN A 9 3.97 5.67 7.68
CA GLN A 9 3.27 4.86 8.66
C GLN A 9 4.20 4.58 9.84
N SER A 10 3.70 4.84 11.04
CA SER A 10 4.34 4.41 12.28
C SER A 10 3.52 3.30 12.91
N GLY A 11 4.21 2.20 13.23
CA GLY A 11 3.66 1.11 14.01
C GLY A 11 2.61 0.23 13.35
N GLY A 12 2.73 -1.07 13.63
CA GLY A 12 1.67 -2.07 13.46
C GLY A 12 1.05 -2.14 12.07
N THR A 13 -0.20 -2.61 12.03
CA THR A 13 -0.97 -2.79 10.79
C THR A 13 -1.91 -1.62 10.58
N GLN A 14 -1.95 -1.08 9.36
CA GLN A 14 -2.93 -0.07 8.93
C GLN A 14 -3.55 -0.44 7.59
N LEU A 15 -4.74 0.08 7.35
CA LEU A 15 -5.46 -0.05 6.08
C LEU A 15 -5.26 1.21 5.26
N TRP A 16 -4.97 1.02 3.98
CA TRP A 16 -4.76 2.07 3.00
C TRP A 16 -5.72 1.87 1.84
N ILE A 17 -6.31 2.97 1.37
CA ILE A 17 -7.15 2.99 0.18
C ILE A 17 -6.43 3.80 -0.89
N ASN A 18 -6.15 3.15 -2.01
CA ASN A 18 -5.57 3.79 -3.19
C ASN A 18 -6.59 3.83 -4.31
N SER A 19 -6.73 5.01 -4.92
CA SER A 19 -7.65 5.27 -6.03
C SER A 19 -7.03 6.25 -7.00
N GLY A 20 -7.32 6.13 -8.30
CA GLY A 20 -6.86 7.10 -9.30
C GLY A 20 -7.17 6.69 -10.74
N GLY A 21 -7.12 7.69 -11.64
CA GLY A 21 -7.19 7.43 -13.07
C GLY A 21 -5.97 6.62 -13.50
N ASN A 22 -6.19 5.56 -14.28
CA ASN A 22 -5.21 4.57 -14.76
C ASN A 22 -5.05 3.30 -13.90
N ILE A 23 -5.85 3.14 -12.84
CA ILE A 23 -6.03 1.81 -12.24
C ILE A 23 -6.90 0.96 -13.18
N THR A 24 -6.39 -0.19 -13.59
CA THR A 24 -7.12 -1.23 -14.34
C THR A 24 -7.41 -2.44 -13.45
N ASN A 25 -8.42 -3.26 -13.76
CA ASN A 25 -8.72 -4.47 -12.97
C ASN A 25 -7.67 -5.60 -13.14
N HIS A 26 -6.55 -5.33 -13.81
CA HIS A 26 -5.47 -6.27 -14.09
C HIS A 26 -4.12 -5.60 -13.78
N GLU A 27 -3.75 -5.61 -12.50
CA GLU A 27 -2.51 -4.95 -12.06
C GLU A 27 -1.67 -5.83 -11.14
N VAL A 28 -0.35 -5.67 -11.29
CA VAL A 28 0.62 -6.12 -10.29
C VAL A 28 0.81 -5.00 -9.29
N PHE A 29 0.64 -5.32 -8.02
CA PHE A 29 0.79 -4.38 -6.93
C PHE A 29 2.20 -4.47 -6.32
N ALA A 30 2.82 -3.33 -6.09
CA ALA A 30 4.12 -3.22 -5.46
C ALA A 30 4.12 -2.11 -4.39
N PHE A 31 5.07 -2.19 -3.46
CA PHE A 31 5.38 -1.12 -2.53
C PHE A 31 6.87 -0.82 -2.59
N THR A 32 7.20 0.42 -2.88
CA THR A 32 8.56 0.92 -2.85
C THR A 32 8.84 1.52 -1.49
N LEU A 33 9.65 0.85 -0.68
CA LEU A 33 10.13 1.36 0.60
C LEU A 33 11.22 2.41 0.35
N THR A 34 10.95 3.67 0.69
CA THR A 34 11.87 4.80 0.47
C THR A 34 12.59 5.25 1.72
N GLY A 35 12.07 4.93 2.91
CA GLY A 35 12.73 5.18 4.19
C GLY A 35 12.29 4.19 5.26
N ALA A 36 13.26 3.61 5.97
CA ALA A 36 13.03 2.75 7.12
C ALA A 36 14.28 2.68 8.01
N PRO A 37 14.13 2.43 9.33
CA PRO A 37 15.23 1.99 10.17
C PRO A 37 15.83 0.65 9.69
N PRO A 38 17.07 0.33 10.11
CA PRO A 38 17.69 -0.95 9.77
C PRO A 38 16.83 -2.13 10.21
N ASN A 39 16.70 -3.13 9.33
CA ASN A 39 15.98 -4.39 9.58
C ASN A 39 14.47 -4.23 9.84
N VAL A 40 13.88 -3.10 9.42
CA VAL A 40 12.44 -2.86 9.45
C VAL A 40 11.94 -2.71 8.01
N GLY A 41 10.79 -3.30 7.73
CA GLY A 41 10.17 -3.24 6.42
C GLY A 41 8.65 -3.25 6.51
N ALA A 42 8.02 -3.55 5.37
CA ALA A 42 6.57 -3.57 5.24
C ALA A 42 6.12 -4.92 4.68
N LEU A 43 5.11 -5.52 5.32
CA LEU A 43 4.32 -6.59 4.74
C LEU A 43 3.06 -6.00 4.10
N ILE A 44 2.92 -6.23 2.80
CA ILE A 44 1.71 -5.94 2.05
C ILE A 44 0.85 -7.20 2.05
N SER A 45 -0.42 -7.08 2.43
CA SER A 45 -1.34 -8.21 2.51
C SER A 45 -2.78 -7.77 2.24
N ASP A 46 -3.68 -8.75 2.09
CA ASP A 46 -5.12 -8.56 2.01
C ASP A 46 -5.56 -7.51 0.95
N VAL A 47 -4.87 -7.48 -0.19
CA VAL A 47 -5.15 -6.54 -1.29
C VAL A 47 -6.47 -6.88 -1.96
N THR A 48 -7.46 -6.00 -1.83
CA THR A 48 -8.80 -6.16 -2.41
C THR A 48 -9.03 -5.10 -3.48
N VAL A 49 -9.46 -5.53 -4.67
CA VAL A 49 -9.83 -4.65 -5.77
C VAL A 49 -11.34 -4.48 -5.81
N PHE A 50 -11.84 -3.26 -5.87
CA PHE A 50 -13.27 -3.00 -5.93
C PHE A 50 -13.58 -1.68 -6.64
N GLN A 51 -14.80 -1.52 -7.12
CA GLN A 51 -15.28 -0.25 -7.65
C GLN A 51 -15.78 0.61 -6.48
N ASN A 52 -15.07 1.68 -6.18
CA ASN A 52 -15.43 2.59 -5.09
C ASN A 52 -16.58 3.50 -5.53
N THR A 53 -17.66 3.50 -4.75
CA THR A 53 -18.85 4.33 -4.97
C THR A 53 -18.95 5.50 -3.99
N ASN A 54 -18.12 5.51 -2.94
CA ASN A 54 -18.34 6.34 -1.75
C ASN A 54 -17.43 7.58 -1.71
N SER A 55 -16.20 7.50 -2.22
CA SER A 55 -15.23 8.61 -2.15
C SER A 55 -15.01 9.30 -3.50
N VAL A 56 -14.92 8.52 -4.59
CA VAL A 56 -14.86 9.03 -5.96
C VAL A 56 -15.65 8.06 -6.83
N ALA A 57 -16.90 8.42 -7.15
CA ALA A 57 -17.86 7.50 -7.73
C ALA A 57 -17.33 6.79 -8.99
N ASN A 58 -17.52 5.47 -9.03
CA ASN A 58 -17.21 4.58 -10.16
C ASN A 58 -15.72 4.43 -10.50
N GLN A 59 -14.81 4.69 -9.57
CA GLN A 59 -13.38 4.42 -9.80
C GLN A 59 -12.95 3.08 -9.20
N THR A 60 -12.23 2.27 -9.97
CA THR A 60 -11.51 1.11 -9.43
C THR A 60 -10.55 1.61 -8.35
N SER A 61 -10.60 0.95 -7.20
CA SER A 61 -9.79 1.26 -6.02
C SER A 61 -9.24 -0.03 -5.41
N TYR A 62 -8.19 0.13 -4.63
CA TYR A 62 -7.58 -0.94 -3.86
C TYR A 62 -7.67 -0.62 -2.38
N GLU A 63 -8.12 -1.60 -1.60
CA GLU A 63 -7.91 -1.62 -0.15
C GLU A 63 -6.74 -2.54 0.13
N ILE A 64 -5.75 -2.05 0.87
CA ILE A 64 -4.49 -2.73 1.13
C ILE A 64 -4.19 -2.66 2.61
N LYS A 65 -3.77 -3.79 3.18
CA LYS A 65 -3.25 -3.85 4.53
C LYS A 65 -1.73 -3.80 4.52
N LEU A 66 -1.18 -2.79 5.17
CA LEU A 66 0.27 -2.61 5.34
C LEU A 66 0.64 -2.80 6.81
N THR A 67 1.54 -3.75 7.08
CA THR A 67 2.06 -3.99 8.43
C THR A 67 3.54 -3.68 8.50
N VAL A 68 3.95 -2.86 9.46
CA VAL A 68 5.36 -2.60 9.75
C VAL A 68 5.93 -3.78 10.53
N LEU A 69 6.93 -4.46 9.98
CA LEU A 69 7.55 -5.64 10.58
C LEU A 69 9.06 -5.46 10.71
N ASP A 70 9.66 -6.16 11.67
CA ASP A 70 11.11 -6.40 11.68
C ASP A 70 11.51 -7.52 10.69
N GLN A 71 12.82 -7.73 10.51
CA GLN A 71 13.37 -8.78 9.64
C GLN A 71 12.98 -10.22 10.03
N SER A 72 12.47 -10.40 11.26
CA SER A 72 12.01 -11.69 11.79
C SER A 72 10.49 -11.84 11.68
N LEU A 73 9.83 -10.91 10.98
CA LEU A 73 8.37 -10.84 10.77
C LEU A 73 7.56 -10.54 12.04
N ASN A 74 8.18 -9.95 13.07
CA ASN A 74 7.44 -9.46 14.23
C ASN A 74 6.91 -8.05 13.98
N PRO A 75 5.75 -7.68 14.54
CA PRO A 75 5.26 -6.30 14.50
C PRO A 75 6.28 -5.32 15.07
N SER A 76 6.54 -4.25 14.32
CA SER A 76 7.43 -3.16 14.74
C SER A 76 6.62 -1.88 15.01
N THR A 77 7.08 -1.07 15.96
CA THR A 77 6.55 0.26 16.27
C THR A 77 7.25 1.37 15.50
N GLU A 78 8.29 1.02 14.73
CA GLU A 78 9.09 1.96 13.97
C GLU A 78 8.29 2.62 12.83
N THR A 79 8.87 3.67 12.26
CA THR A 79 8.27 4.42 11.14
C THR A 79 8.88 4.02 9.81
N ILE A 80 8.03 3.79 8.82
CA ILE A 80 8.43 3.57 7.43
C ILE A 80 7.79 4.61 6.52
N THR A 81 8.45 4.90 5.40
CA THR A 81 7.95 5.75 4.33
C THR A 81 8.09 5.00 3.01
N GLY A 82 7.08 5.10 2.15
CA GLY A 82 7.10 4.47 0.85
C GLY A 82 5.89 4.81 -0.01
N ASN A 83 5.86 4.23 -1.20
CA ASN A 83 4.80 4.47 -2.17
C ASN A 83 4.20 3.14 -2.60
N PHE A 84 2.88 3.10 -2.69
CA PHE A 84 2.23 2.04 -3.43
C PHE A 84 2.34 2.31 -4.93
N GLU A 85 2.54 1.26 -5.69
CA GLU A 85 2.68 1.30 -7.14
C GLU A 85 1.82 0.20 -7.74
N SER A 86 1.16 0.53 -8.84
CA SER A 86 0.46 -0.46 -9.64
C SER A 86 0.86 -0.38 -11.10
N ASN A 87 1.13 -1.56 -11.67
CA ASN A 87 1.47 -1.70 -13.08
C ASN A 87 0.39 -2.51 -13.77
N GLY A 88 -0.31 -1.88 -14.72
CA GLY A 88 -1.12 -2.57 -15.70
C GLY A 88 -0.23 -3.44 -16.57
N VAL A 89 -0.58 -4.73 -16.66
CA VAL A 89 0.13 -5.71 -17.50
C VAL A 89 -0.52 -5.77 -18.88
#